data_AF-A0A9D6FZD6-F1
#
_entry.id   AF-A0A9D6FZD6-F1
#
_cell.length_a   1.000
_cell.length_b   1.000
_cell.length_c   1.000
_cell.angle_alpha   90.00
_cell.angle_beta   90.00
_cell.angle_gamma   90.00
#
_symmetry.space_group_name_H-M   'P 1'
#
loop_
_entity.id
_entity.type
_entity.pdbx_description
1 polymer ?
#
loop_
_entity_poly.entity_id
_entity_poly.type
_entity_poly.pdbx_seq_one_letter_code
_entity_poly.pdbx_strand_id
1 'polypeptide(L)'
;MTSESEDDPGNSTAANFSAEWFKDPLGADLVQYHRVRQRLFSGKSRFQTVDIIETGGFGRCLVLDGRIQSCEGDEFVYHESLVHPVMTTHPHPAKVLIAGGGEGATSRHVLMHPSVDRLVMVDIDEEVIQVSRKHLPEFS
;
A
#
# COMPACT_ATOMS: atom_id res chain seq x y z
N MET A 1 62.74 -15.93 18.84
CA MET A 1 62.06 -16.06 20.15
C MET A 1 61.96 -14.65 20.68
N THR A 2 60.82 -13.99 20.75
CA THR A 2 59.44 -14.46 20.94
C THR A 2 58.47 -13.66 20.09
N SER A 3 57.49 -14.37 19.56
CA SER A 3 56.24 -13.88 18.99
C SER A 3 55.30 -13.46 20.12
N GLU A 4 54.74 -12.26 20.08
CA GLU A 4 53.47 -11.95 20.74
C GLU A 4 52.59 -11.16 19.77
N SER A 5 51.62 -11.87 19.23
CA SER A 5 50.37 -11.39 18.67
C SER A 5 49.39 -11.19 19.82
N GLU A 6 48.80 -10.00 19.97
CA GLU A 6 47.55 -9.82 20.71
C GLU A 6 46.65 -8.85 19.95
N ASP A 7 45.69 -9.47 19.25
CA ASP A 7 44.30 -9.07 19.05
C ASP A 7 43.91 -7.60 19.19
N ASP A 8 43.56 -6.98 18.06
CA ASP A 8 42.75 -5.76 17.96
C ASP A 8 41.25 -6.13 18.11
N PRO A 9 40.60 -5.88 19.25
CA PRO A 9 39.22 -6.29 19.49
C PRO A 9 38.31 -5.14 19.07
N GLY A 10 38.09 -4.99 17.77
CA GLY A 10 37.38 -3.79 17.33
C GLY A 10 36.97 -3.70 15.88
N ASN A 11 36.97 -4.80 15.12
CA ASN A 11 36.27 -4.78 13.82
C ASN A 11 34.76 -4.82 14.07
N SER A 12 34.23 -3.66 14.44
CA SER A 12 32.83 -3.29 14.32
C SER A 12 32.30 -3.89 13.03
N THR A 13 31.46 -4.91 13.15
CA THR A 13 30.53 -5.27 12.10
C THR A 13 29.63 -4.06 11.89
N ALA A 14 30.11 -3.09 11.11
CA ALA A 14 29.27 -2.15 10.42
C ALA A 14 28.36 -3.01 9.55
N ALA A 15 27.24 -3.43 10.10
CA ALA A 15 26.14 -3.97 9.34
C ALA A 15 25.89 -2.95 8.23
N ASN A 16 26.19 -3.33 7.00
CA ASN A 16 25.90 -2.54 5.81
C ASN A 16 24.37 -2.43 5.72
N PHE A 17 23.79 -1.51 6.47
CA PHE A 17 22.40 -1.11 6.34
C PHE A 17 22.31 -0.13 5.18
N SER A 18 22.52 -0.59 3.93
CA SER A 18 21.96 0.13 2.79
C SER A 18 20.45 -0.09 2.81
N ALA A 19 19.76 0.61 3.72
CA ALA A 19 18.31 0.56 3.77
C ALA A 19 17.76 1.23 2.50
N GLU A 20 16.99 0.49 1.70
CA GLU A 20 16.22 1.08 0.61
C GLU A 20 15.18 2.04 1.21
N TRP A 21 15.10 3.25 0.66
CA TRP A 21 14.08 4.23 1.02
C TRP A 21 13.24 4.53 -0.20
N PHE A 22 11.92 4.44 -0.06
CA PHE A 22 10.96 4.88 -1.05
C PHE A 22 10.71 6.38 -0.90
N LYS A 23 10.88 7.12 -1.99
CA LYS A 23 10.62 8.56 -2.06
C LYS A 23 9.20 8.77 -2.54
N ASP A 24 8.34 9.30 -1.68
CA ASP A 24 6.93 9.59 -1.97
C ASP A 24 6.71 11.11 -2.08
N PRO A 25 6.57 11.68 -3.29
CA PRO A 25 6.28 13.09 -3.43
C PRO A 25 4.78 13.33 -3.12
N LEU A 26 4.47 14.22 -2.18
CA LEU A 26 3.09 14.59 -1.82
C LEU A 26 2.65 15.93 -2.45
N GLY A 27 3.53 16.55 -3.23
CA GLY A 27 3.29 17.81 -3.93
C GLY A 27 4.58 18.34 -4.55
N ALA A 28 4.57 19.58 -5.03
CA ALA A 28 5.77 20.23 -5.56
C ALA A 28 6.82 20.48 -4.45
N ASP A 29 6.35 20.79 -3.24
CA ASP A 29 7.19 21.27 -2.14
C ASP A 29 7.23 20.31 -0.93
N LEU A 30 6.63 19.12 -1.05
CA LEU A 30 6.59 18.13 0.03
C LEU A 30 6.94 16.74 -0.48
N VAL A 31 7.87 16.09 0.20
CA VAL A 31 8.30 14.71 -0.05
C VAL A 31 8.38 13.98 1.29
N GLN A 32 7.85 12.77 1.33
CA GLN A 32 7.98 11.84 2.45
C GLN A 32 8.89 10.67 2.05
N TYR A 33 9.65 10.15 3.00
CA TYR A 33 10.50 8.97 2.78
C TYR A 33 10.04 7.83 3.67
N HIS A 34 9.85 6.67 3.06
CA HIS A 34 9.43 5.44 3.74
C HIS A 34 10.55 4.42 3.65
N ARG A 35 11.04 3.92 4.79
CA ARG A 35 12.02 2.84 4.77
C ARG A 35 11.35 1.59 4.21
N VAL A 36 11.90 1.02 3.15
CA VAL A 36 11.42 -0.23 2.55
C VAL A 36 12.06 -1.38 3.31
N ARG A 37 11.22 -2.24 3.89
CA ARG A 37 11.65 -3.50 4.51
C ARG A 37 11.81 -4.57 3.45
N GLN A 38 10.84 -4.66 2.54
CA GLN A 38 10.81 -5.65 1.48
C GLN A 38 9.97 -5.14 0.30
N ARG A 39 10.37 -5.52 -0.91
CA ARG A 39 9.53 -5.41 -2.11
C ARG A 39 8.92 -6.78 -2.41
N LEU A 40 7.60 -6.88 -2.32
CA LEU A 40 6.84 -8.11 -2.48
C LEU A 40 6.47 -8.38 -3.93
N PHE A 41 6.31 -7.31 -4.71
CA PHE A 41 6.03 -7.35 -6.15
C PHE A 41 6.56 -6.09 -6.83
N SER A 42 6.98 -6.23 -8.08
CA SER A 42 7.33 -5.12 -8.97
C SER A 42 7.06 -5.54 -10.41
N GLY A 43 6.27 -4.75 -11.13
CA GLY A 43 5.84 -5.06 -12.47
C GLY A 43 5.37 -3.83 -13.23
N LYS A 44 5.01 -4.04 -14.49
CA LYS A 44 4.42 -3.02 -15.33
C LYS A 44 3.26 -3.64 -16.10
N SER A 45 2.07 -3.13 -15.85
CA SER A 45 0.88 -3.49 -16.58
C SER A 45 0.82 -2.78 -17.93
N ARG A 46 -0.27 -3.01 -18.66
CA ARG A 46 -0.58 -2.23 -19.86
C ARG A 46 -0.74 -0.72 -19.58
N PHE A 47 -1.05 -0.35 -18.33
CA PHE A 47 -1.45 1.00 -17.97
C PHE A 47 -0.38 1.74 -17.15
N GLN A 48 0.29 1.07 -16.22
CA GLN A 48 1.12 1.71 -15.20
C GLN A 48 2.18 0.76 -14.62
N THR A 49 3.14 1.30 -13.89
CA THR A 49 4.00 0.47 -13.02
C THR A 49 3.26 0.11 -11.74
N VAL A 50 3.37 -1.14 -11.31
CA VAL A 50 2.69 -1.68 -10.13
C VAL A 50 3.73 -2.26 -9.20
N ASP A 51 3.76 -1.77 -7.97
CA ASP A 51 4.67 -2.22 -6.92
C ASP A 51 3.87 -2.54 -5.64
N ILE A 52 4.30 -3.59 -4.94
CA ILE A 52 3.89 -3.83 -3.56
C ILE A 52 5.13 -3.78 -2.69
N ILE A 53 5.17 -2.81 -1.79
CA ILE A 53 6.28 -2.62 -0.85
C ILE A 53 5.77 -2.79 0.58
N GLU A 54 6.59 -3.36 1.45
CA GLU A 54 6.38 -3.31 2.89
C GLU A 54 7.25 -2.19 3.46
N THR A 55 6.61 -1.20 4.08
CA THR A 55 7.29 -0.07 4.70
C THR A 55 7.51 -0.28 6.19
N GLY A 56 8.48 0.44 6.74
CA GLY A 56 8.81 0.40 8.16
C GLY A 56 7.68 0.86 9.09
N GLY A 57 6.84 1.80 8.63
CA GLY A 57 5.85 2.50 9.47
C GLY A 57 4.40 2.27 9.10
N PHE A 58 4.10 1.84 7.85
CA PHE A 58 2.72 1.73 7.35
C PHE A 58 2.36 0.33 6.84
N GLY A 59 3.21 -0.67 7.09
CA GLY A 59 2.96 -2.04 6.62
C GLY A 59 3.02 -2.15 5.10
N ARG A 60 2.23 -3.04 4.52
CA ARG A 60 2.18 -3.23 3.06
C ARG A 60 1.46 -2.08 2.37
N CYS A 61 2.02 -1.61 1.27
CA CYS A 61 1.49 -0.51 0.47
C CYS A 61 1.39 -0.90 -1.00
N LEU A 62 0.29 -0.48 -1.64
CA LEU A 62 0.16 -0.44 -3.09
C LEU A 62 0.82 0.84 -3.62
N VAL A 63 1.68 0.70 -4.61
CA VAL A 63 2.33 1.82 -5.29
C VAL A 63 2.07 1.72 -6.79
N LEU A 64 1.50 2.78 -7.37
CA LEU A 64 1.21 2.90 -8.80
C LEU A 64 1.95 4.11 -9.36
N ASP A 65 2.69 3.94 -10.46
CA ASP A 65 3.51 5.00 -11.09
C ASP A 65 4.38 5.79 -10.08
N GLY A 66 4.93 5.10 -9.08
CA GLY A 66 5.78 5.69 -8.05
C GLY A 66 5.02 6.55 -7.02
N ARG A 67 3.70 6.40 -6.90
CA ARG A 67 2.85 7.03 -5.88
C ARG A 67 2.21 5.99 -4.99
N ILE A 68 2.30 6.17 -3.67
CA ILE A 68 1.53 5.34 -2.73
C ILE A 68 0.04 5.61 -2.98
N GLN A 69 -0.73 4.53 -3.15
CA GLN A 69 -2.18 4.60 -3.28
C GLN A 69 -2.85 4.35 -1.93
N SER A 70 -2.42 3.29 -1.24
CA SER A 70 -2.93 2.87 0.06
C SER A 70 -1.87 2.10 0.82
N CYS A 71 -1.88 2.21 2.14
CA CYS A 71 -1.06 1.39 3.03
C CYS A 71 -1.91 0.75 4.13
N GLU A 72 -1.51 -0.45 4.57
CA GLU A 72 -2.18 -1.22 5.61
C GLU A 72 -2.40 -0.42 6.91
N GLY A 73 -1.44 0.44 7.26
CA GLY A 73 -1.48 1.22 8.50
C GLY A 73 -2.48 2.39 8.50
N ASP A 74 -2.95 2.86 7.34
CA ASP A 74 -3.75 4.10 7.25
C ASP A 74 -4.83 4.13 6.15
N GLU A 75 -4.96 3.09 5.32
CA GLU A 75 -5.94 3.06 4.22
C GLU A 75 -7.37 3.31 4.70
N PHE A 76 -7.70 2.85 5.92
CA PHE A 76 -9.01 3.05 6.53
C PHE A 76 -9.39 4.53 6.63
N VAL A 77 -8.42 5.43 6.84
CA VAL A 77 -8.69 6.87 6.97
C VAL A 77 -9.29 7.42 5.69
N TYR A 78 -8.73 7.05 4.54
CA TYR A 78 -9.25 7.45 3.23
C TYR A 78 -10.56 6.75 2.92
N HIS A 79 -10.60 5.42 3.05
CA HIS A 79 -11.76 4.62 2.62
C HIS A 79 -13.01 4.86 3.47
N GLU A 80 -12.85 5.01 4.79
CA GLU A 80 -13.98 5.34 5.67
C GLU A 80 -14.53 6.72 5.34
N SER A 81 -13.64 7.71 5.14
CA SER A 81 -14.02 9.08 4.82
C SER A 81 -14.67 9.19 3.43
N LEU A 82 -14.25 8.36 2.48
CA LEU A 82 -14.83 8.31 1.14
C LEU A 82 -16.24 7.68 1.15
N VAL A 83 -16.42 6.60 1.91
CA VAL A 83 -17.62 5.76 1.83
C VAL A 83 -18.70 6.16 2.82
N HIS A 84 -18.39 6.28 4.11
CA HIS A 84 -19.41 6.36 5.14
C HIS A 84 -20.27 7.64 5.09
N PRO A 85 -19.74 8.83 4.76
CA PRO A 85 -20.56 10.03 4.68
C PRO A 85 -21.70 9.93 3.66
N VAL A 86 -21.41 9.44 2.44
CA VAL A 86 -22.44 9.31 1.38
C VAL A 86 -23.41 8.17 1.68
N MET A 87 -22.91 7.05 2.19
CA MET A 87 -23.75 5.89 2.51
C MET A 87 -24.69 6.14 3.70
N THR A 88 -24.29 7.00 4.65
CA THR A 88 -25.10 7.32 5.84
C THR A 88 -26.12 8.44 5.58
N THR A 89 -25.81 9.36 4.66
CA THR A 89 -26.70 10.51 4.37
C THR A 89 -27.72 10.24 3.27
N HIS A 90 -27.43 9.30 2.36
CA HIS A 90 -28.40 8.86 1.37
C HIS A 90 -29.53 8.05 2.05
N PRO A 91 -30.82 8.32 1.78
CA PRO A 91 -31.92 7.69 2.52
C PRO A 91 -32.02 6.17 2.33
N HIS A 92 -31.57 5.66 1.18
CA HIS A 92 -31.58 4.21 0.89
C HIS A 92 -30.57 3.83 -0.23
N PRO A 93 -29.26 3.73 0.06
CA PRO A 93 -28.24 3.46 -0.95
C PRO A 93 -28.18 1.97 -1.33
N ALA A 94 -29.07 1.53 -2.23
CA ALA A 94 -29.18 0.11 -2.59
C ALA A 94 -28.29 -0.36 -3.75
N LYS A 95 -27.91 0.56 -4.66
CA LYS A 95 -27.10 0.24 -5.84
C LYS A 95 -25.91 1.18 -5.89
N VAL A 96 -24.71 0.63 -5.80
CA VAL A 96 -23.47 1.40 -5.70
C VAL A 96 -22.55 1.06 -6.87
N LEU A 97 -21.95 2.09 -7.47
CA LEU A 97 -20.89 1.97 -8.46
C LEU A 97 -19.60 2.56 -7.89
N ILE A 98 -18.54 1.77 -7.91
CA ILE A 98 -17.16 2.23 -7.64
C ILE A 98 -16.42 2.25 -8.98
N ALA A 99 -15.84 3.39 -9.32
CA ALA A 99 -14.92 3.53 -10.44
C ALA A 99 -13.49 3.58 -9.90
N GLY A 100 -12.66 2.62 -10.31
CA GLY A 100 -11.38 2.31 -9.68
C GLY A 100 -11.52 1.37 -8.48
N GLY A 101 -10.62 1.48 -7.52
CA GLY A 101 -10.66 0.68 -6.29
C GLY A 101 -10.18 -0.76 -6.48
N GLY A 102 -9.33 -1.04 -7.48
CA GLY A 102 -8.83 -2.37 -7.80
C GLY A 102 -8.20 -3.15 -6.63
N GLU A 103 -7.82 -2.48 -5.54
CA GLU A 103 -7.35 -3.12 -4.30
C GLU A 103 -8.47 -3.65 -3.38
N GLY A 104 -9.73 -3.25 -3.57
CA GLY A 104 -10.88 -3.79 -2.86
C GLY A 104 -11.29 -3.07 -1.58
N ALA A 105 -10.45 -2.23 -0.98
CA ALA A 105 -10.74 -1.55 0.29
C ALA A 105 -12.02 -0.72 0.25
N THR A 106 -12.25 0.08 -0.80
CA THR A 106 -13.52 0.82 -0.95
C THR A 106 -14.75 -0.11 -0.92
N SER A 107 -14.66 -1.27 -1.60
CA SER A 107 -15.77 -2.23 -1.69
C SER A 107 -16.09 -2.87 -0.33
N ARG A 108 -15.06 -3.20 0.47
CA ARG A 108 -15.21 -3.71 1.84
C ARG A 108 -16.03 -2.75 2.69
N HIS A 109 -15.75 -1.45 2.61
CA HIS A 109 -16.49 -0.44 3.36
C HIS A 109 -17.94 -0.26 2.89
N VAL A 110 -18.18 -0.30 1.58
CA VAL A 110 -19.55 -0.21 1.03
C VAL A 110 -20.41 -1.39 1.48
N LEU A 111 -19.85 -2.61 1.45
CA LEU A 111 -20.57 -3.83 1.79
C LEU A 111 -20.90 -3.98 3.28
N MET A 112 -20.36 -3.11 4.15
CA MET A 112 -20.80 -3.03 5.54
C MET A 112 -22.21 -2.43 5.71
N HIS A 113 -22.75 -1.76 4.67
CA HIS A 113 -24.09 -1.17 4.73
C HIS A 113 -25.14 -2.19 4.27
N PRO A 114 -26.04 -2.64 5.16
CA PRO A 114 -26.99 -3.72 4.86
C PRO A 114 -28.07 -3.34 3.83
N SER A 115 -28.17 -2.06 3.47
CA SER A 115 -29.08 -1.57 2.44
C SER A 115 -28.59 -1.85 1.01
N VAL A 116 -27.32 -2.24 0.83
CA VAL A 116 -26.71 -2.47 -0.49
C VAL A 116 -27.17 -3.82 -1.07
N ASP A 117 -27.97 -3.77 -2.12
CA ASP A 117 -28.42 -4.93 -2.90
C ASP A 117 -27.46 -5.28 -4.05
N ARG A 118 -26.75 -4.28 -4.58
CA ARG A 118 -25.83 -4.46 -5.70
C ARG A 118 -24.67 -3.49 -5.63
N LEU A 119 -23.46 -4.04 -5.67
CA LEU A 119 -22.22 -3.30 -5.85
C LEU A 119 -21.60 -3.67 -7.21
N VAL A 120 -21.22 -2.66 -7.98
CA VAL A 120 -20.39 -2.82 -9.19
C VAL A 120 -19.11 -2.04 -8.97
N MET A 121 -17.96 -2.71 -9.08
CA MET A 121 -16.65 -2.07 -9.10
C MET A 121 -16.04 -2.26 -10.47
N VAL A 122 -15.57 -1.16 -11.08
CA VAL A 122 -14.98 -1.17 -12.41
C VAL A 122 -13.58 -0.58 -12.30
N ASP A 123 -12.57 -1.42 -12.47
CA ASP A 123 -11.19 -1.00 -12.62
C ASP A 123 -10.71 -1.29 -14.04
N ILE A 124 -9.84 -0.44 -14.57
CA ILE A 124 -9.29 -0.58 -15.92
C ILE A 124 -8.12 -1.57 -15.95
N ASP A 125 -7.45 -1.75 -14.81
CA ASP A 125 -6.21 -2.50 -14.71
C ASP A 125 -6.40 -3.84 -13.96
N GLU A 126 -6.61 -4.91 -14.73
CA GLU A 126 -6.75 -6.25 -14.17
C GLU A 126 -5.51 -6.69 -13.37
N GLU A 127 -4.31 -6.24 -13.75
CA GLU A 127 -3.08 -6.64 -13.05
C GLU A 127 -3.05 -6.09 -11.63
N VAL A 128 -3.51 -4.85 -11.43
CA VAL A 128 -3.67 -4.26 -10.09
C VAL A 128 -4.61 -5.11 -9.24
N ILE A 129 -5.73 -5.57 -9.80
CA ILE A 129 -6.69 -6.43 -9.06
C ILE A 129 -6.02 -7.74 -8.63
N GLN A 130 -5.31 -8.42 -9.54
CA GLN A 130 -4.68 -9.71 -9.24
C GLN A 130 -3.53 -9.57 -8.24
N VAL A 131 -2.70 -8.54 -8.40
CA VAL A 131 -1.59 -8.25 -7.48
C VAL A 131 -2.11 -7.91 -6.09
N SER A 132 -3.12 -7.05 -5.99
CA SER A 132 -3.73 -6.69 -4.70
C SER A 132 -4.36 -7.90 -4.02
N ARG A 133 -5.13 -8.74 -4.73
CA ARG A 133 -5.69 -9.97 -4.14
C ARG A 133 -4.62 -10.92 -3.58
N LYS A 134 -3.47 -10.98 -4.25
CA LYS A 134 -2.37 -11.88 -3.83
C LYS A 134 -1.58 -11.32 -2.66
N HIS A 135 -1.33 -10.02 -2.63
CA HIS A 135 -0.35 -9.41 -1.72
C HIS A 135 -0.97 -8.54 -0.61
N LEU A 136 -2.22 -8.10 -0.78
CA LEU A 136 -2.99 -7.24 0.13
C LEU A 136 -4.35 -7.88 0.49
N PRO A 137 -4.40 -9.15 0.94
CA PRO A 137 -5.67 -9.86 1.17
C PRO A 137 -6.56 -9.21 2.24
N GLU A 138 -5.98 -8.47 3.19
CA GLU A 138 -6.74 -7.78 4.25
C GLU A 138 -7.52 -6.56 3.74
N PHE A 139 -7.26 -6.10 2.51
CA PHE A 139 -7.92 -4.92 1.98
C PHE A 139 -9.34 -5.25 1.48
N SER A 140 -9.59 -6.48 1.03
CA SER A 140 -10.83 -6.89 0.37
C SER A 140 -11.70 -7.82 1.19
#